data_AF-A0AAE4QBZ3-F1
#
_entry.id   AF-A0AAE4QBZ3-F1
#
_cell.length_a   1.000
_cell.length_b   1.000
_cell.length_c   1.000
_cell.angle_alpha   90.00
_cell.angle_beta   90.00
_cell.angle_gamma   90.00
#
_symmetry.space_group_name_H-M   'P 1'
#
loop_
_entity.id
_entity.type
_entity.pdbx_description
1 polymer ?
#
loop_
_entity_poly.entity_id
_entity_poly.type
_entity_poly.pdbx_seq_one_letter_code
_entity_poly.pdbx_strand_id
1 'polypeptide(L)'
;MSTTWIILLAVIVAFIGYTVWMYFYQKKLITTLSEEEFRAGYRKAQLIDIREADEYTAGHILGARNIPLSQIRLRHKELRKDQPVYLYCQSGFRTGRAAQYLKKQGYKDFYQLQGGFKTWTGKIKKK
;
A
#
# COMPACT_ATOMS: atom_id res chain seq x y z
N MET A 1 -31.23 26.19 16.93
CA MET A 1 -29.91 25.61 16.58
C MET A 1 -28.96 26.73 16.23
N SER A 2 -27.86 26.90 16.96
CA SER A 2 -26.85 27.91 16.62
C SER A 2 -26.18 27.58 15.29
N THR A 3 -25.78 28.61 14.53
CA THR A 3 -25.05 28.50 13.26
C THR A 3 -23.80 27.61 13.38
N THR A 4 -23.20 27.56 14.57
CA THR A 4 -22.08 26.66 14.89
C THR A 4 -22.40 25.17 14.70
N TRP A 5 -23.60 24.71 15.06
CA TRP A 5 -23.98 23.30 14.86
C TRP A 5 -24.18 22.95 13.39
N ILE A 6 -24.69 23.88 12.58
CA ILE A 6 -24.84 23.70 11.13
C ILE A 6 -23.46 23.57 10.48
N ILE A 7 -22.50 24.43 10.86
CA ILE A 7 -21.12 24.36 10.36
C ILE A 7 -20.46 23.05 10.78
N LEU A 8 -20.58 22.64 12.05
CA LEU A 8 -20.01 21.38 12.53
C LEU A 8 -20.58 20.17 11.78
N LEU A 9 -21.90 20.12 11.58
CA LEU A 9 -22.55 19.07 10.80
C LEU A 9 -22.05 19.05 9.35
N ALA A 10 -21.91 20.21 8.71
CA ALA A 10 -21.40 20.30 7.34
C ALA A 10 -19.95 19.77 7.22
N VAL A 11 -19.09 20.12 8.18
CA VAL A 11 -17.70 19.62 8.22
C VAL A 11 -17.66 18.10 8.41
N ILE A 12 -18.49 17.56 9.30
CA ILE A 12 -18.58 16.11 9.55
C ILE A 12 -19.06 15.39 8.29
N VAL A 13 -20.11 15.88 7.64
CA VAL A 13 -20.63 15.29 6.39
C VAL A 13 -19.58 15.33 5.29
N ALA A 14 -18.86 16.45 5.13
CA ALA A 14 -17.77 16.56 4.15
C ALA A 14 -16.63 15.58 4.46
N PHE A 15 -16.25 15.43 5.74
CA PHE A 15 -15.22 14.49 6.17
C PHE A 15 -15.62 13.03 5.91
N ILE A 16 -16.86 12.66 6.22
CA ILE A 16 -17.39 11.31 5.94
C ILE A 16 -17.43 11.09 4.41
N GLY A 17 -17.96 12.05 3.65
CA GLY A 17 -17.99 11.97 2.18
C GLY A 17 -16.59 11.78 1.60
N TYR A 18 -15.59 12.53 2.09
CA TYR A 18 -14.20 12.40 1.67
C TYR A 18 -13.62 11.02 2.02
N THR A 19 -13.84 10.52 3.24
CA THR A 19 -13.31 9.20 3.65
C THR A 19 -13.93 8.05 2.87
N VAL A 20 -15.24 8.09 2.62
CA VAL A 20 -15.94 7.12 1.78
C VAL A 20 -15.43 7.17 0.34
N TRP A 21 -15.33 8.37 -0.25
CA TRP A 21 -14.78 8.53 -1.59
C TRP A 21 -13.34 8.01 -1.69
N MET A 22 -12.48 8.36 -0.72
CA MET A 22 -11.10 7.90 -0.64
C MET A 22 -10.98 6.38 -0.49
N TYR A 23 -11.91 5.73 0.21
CA TYR A 23 -11.97 4.28 0.33
C TYR A 23 -12.22 3.63 -1.04
N PHE A 24 -13.22 4.11 -1.79
CA PHE A 24 -13.50 3.59 -3.13
C PHE A 24 -12.39 3.91 -4.14
N TYR A 25 -11.80 5.10 -4.08
CA TYR A 25 -10.65 5.46 -4.90
C TYR A 25 -9.48 4.49 -4.70
N GLN A 26 -9.13 4.19 -3.44
CA GLN A 26 -8.06 3.24 -3.14
C GLN A 26 -8.39 1.82 -3.64
N LYS A 27 -9.62 1.33 -3.45
CA LYS A 27 -10.03 0.02 -3.97
C LYS A 27 -9.92 -0.09 -5.49
N LYS A 28 -10.19 1.00 -6.22
CA LYS A 28 -10.04 1.05 -7.69
C LYS A 28 -8.56 1.16 -8.11
N LEU A 29 -7.72 1.76 -7.28
CA LEU A 29 -6.33 2.05 -7.60
C LEU A 29 -5.39 0.84 -7.47
N ILE A 30 -5.59 0.01 -6.44
CA ILE A 30 -4.72 -1.12 -6.14
C ILE A 30 -5.50 -2.44 -6.15
N THR A 31 -5.03 -3.40 -6.94
CA THR A 31 -5.64 -4.72 -7.00
C THR A 31 -5.19 -5.56 -5.82
N THR A 32 -6.14 -6.10 -5.06
CA THR A 32 -5.83 -7.02 -3.95
C THR A 32 -5.74 -8.43 -4.50
N LEU A 33 -4.62 -9.10 -4.25
CA LEU A 33 -4.38 -10.48 -4.67
C LEU A 33 -4.38 -11.40 -3.45
N SER A 34 -4.94 -12.59 -3.61
CA SER A 34 -4.71 -13.71 -2.68
C SER A 34 -3.21 -14.05 -2.60
N GLU A 35 -2.79 -14.80 -1.58
CA GLU A 35 -1.37 -15.22 -1.50
C GLU A 35 -0.93 -15.97 -2.76
N GLU A 36 -1.78 -16.86 -3.30
CA GLU A 36 -1.47 -17.68 -4.47
C GLU A 36 -1.25 -16.83 -5.72
N GLU A 37 -2.17 -15.91 -6.02
CA GLU A 37 -2.06 -14.98 -7.15
C GLU A 37 -0.84 -14.05 -6.97
N PHE A 38 -0.62 -13.57 -5.75
CA PHE A 38 0.53 -12.73 -5.43
C PHE A 38 1.83 -13.48 -5.72
N ARG A 39 1.90 -14.75 -5.31
CA ARG A 39 3.04 -15.67 -5.53
C ARG A 39 3.33 -15.94 -7.00
N ALA A 40 2.29 -16.11 -7.81
CA ALA A 40 2.43 -16.35 -9.24
C ALA A 40 3.10 -15.16 -9.98
N GLY A 41 2.84 -13.93 -9.51
CA GLY A 41 3.30 -12.72 -10.19
C GLY A 41 4.57 -12.07 -9.64
N TYR A 42 4.80 -12.09 -8.32
CA TYR A 42 5.80 -11.18 -7.71
C TYR A 42 7.23 -11.37 -8.22
N ARG A 43 7.60 -12.57 -8.67
CA ARG A 43 8.96 -12.87 -9.19
C ARG A 43 9.27 -12.19 -10.52
N LYS A 44 8.24 -11.79 -11.27
CA LYS A 44 8.37 -11.06 -12.55
C LYS A 44 8.10 -9.57 -12.39
N ALA A 45 7.95 -9.11 -11.14
CA ALA A 45 7.52 -7.76 -10.79
C ALA A 45 8.46 -7.15 -9.74
N GLN A 46 8.16 -5.93 -9.33
CA GLN A 46 8.87 -5.27 -8.24
C GLN A 46 8.19 -5.60 -6.91
N LEU A 47 8.72 -6.57 -6.17
CA LEU A 47 8.25 -6.91 -4.82
C LEU A 47 8.82 -5.91 -3.80
N ILE A 48 7.95 -5.08 -3.23
CA ILE A 48 8.32 -3.99 -2.31
C ILE A 48 7.62 -4.17 -0.96
N ASP A 49 8.45 -4.27 0.07
CA ASP A 49 8.03 -4.18 1.46
C ASP A 49 7.99 -2.72 1.89
N ILE A 50 6.81 -2.20 2.19
CA ILE A 50 6.63 -0.80 2.64
C ILE A 50 6.56 -0.66 4.16
N ARG A 51 6.87 -1.72 4.90
CA ARG A 51 7.05 -1.66 6.35
C ARG A 51 8.32 -0.90 6.72
N GLU A 52 8.41 -0.48 7.98
CA GLU A 52 9.62 0.18 8.47
C GLU A 52 10.80 -0.80 8.53
N ALA A 53 12.02 -0.26 8.60
CA ALA A 53 13.25 -1.05 8.40
C ALA A 53 13.47 -2.13 9.47
N ASP A 54 13.00 -1.88 10.70
CA ASP A 54 13.01 -2.81 11.82
C ASP A 54 12.05 -3.99 11.56
N GLU A 55 10.81 -3.72 11.13
CA GLU A 55 9.83 -4.74 10.73
C GLU A 55 10.38 -5.64 9.61
N TYR A 56 11.04 -5.03 8.62
CA TYR A 56 11.67 -5.75 7.51
C TYR A 56 12.84 -6.62 7.99
N THR A 57 13.69 -6.09 8.88
CA THR A 57 14.86 -6.79 9.40
C THR A 57 14.46 -7.99 10.27
N ALA A 58 13.39 -7.86 11.05
CA ALA A 58 12.82 -8.96 11.84
C ALA A 58 12.32 -10.14 10.98
N GLY A 59 12.00 -9.87 9.71
CA GLY A 59 11.68 -10.88 8.72
C GLY A 59 10.81 -10.32 7.60
N HIS A 60 11.09 -10.73 6.37
CA HIS A 60 10.38 -10.23 5.18
C HIS A 60 10.22 -11.33 4.12
N ILE A 61 9.35 -11.10 3.15
CA ILE A 61 9.16 -12.03 2.03
C ILE A 61 10.47 -12.16 1.25
N LEU A 62 10.90 -13.39 0.97
CA LEU A 62 12.15 -13.65 0.26
C LEU A 62 12.16 -12.94 -1.11
N GLY A 63 13.16 -12.09 -1.33
CA GLY A 63 13.33 -11.32 -2.57
C GLY A 63 12.67 -9.94 -2.56
N ALA A 64 11.97 -9.57 -1.49
CA ALA A 64 11.43 -8.22 -1.34
C ALA A 64 12.56 -7.19 -1.19
N ARG A 65 12.33 -5.97 -1.72
CA ARG A 65 13.13 -4.79 -1.40
C ARG A 65 12.39 -3.93 -0.38
N ASN A 66 13.08 -3.39 0.61
CA ASN A 66 12.47 -2.48 1.58
C ASN A 66 12.50 -1.02 1.10
N ILE A 67 11.32 -0.44 0.94
CA ILE A 67 11.13 1.00 0.77
C ILE A 67 10.02 1.42 1.72
N PRO A 68 10.35 1.81 2.97
CA PRO A 68 9.36 2.16 3.98
C PRO A 68 8.38 3.22 3.49
N LEU A 69 7.12 3.13 3.93
CA LEU A 69 6.10 4.13 3.59
C LEU A 69 6.56 5.55 4.00
N SER A 70 7.27 5.68 5.13
CA SER A 70 7.87 6.93 5.59
C SER A 70 8.84 7.54 4.58
N GLN A 71 9.55 6.71 3.80
CA GLN A 71 10.59 7.11 2.85
C GLN A 71 10.16 7.09 1.39
N ILE A 72 8.96 6.57 1.06
CA ILE A 72 8.51 6.37 -0.33
C ILE A 72 8.60 7.66 -1.16
N ARG A 73 8.36 8.83 -0.55
CA ARG A 73 8.46 10.13 -1.24
C ARG A 73 9.85 10.42 -1.77
N LEU A 74 10.88 10.08 -0.99
CA LEU A 74 12.28 10.32 -1.35
C LEU A 74 12.81 9.20 -2.25
N ARG A 75 12.38 7.97 -2.00
CA ARG A 75 12.97 6.75 -2.56
C ARG A 75 12.18 6.11 -3.71
N HIS A 76 11.03 6.68 -4.11
CA HIS A 76 10.23 6.11 -5.20
C HIS A 76 11.02 5.91 -6.50
N LYS A 77 12.05 6.74 -6.77
CA LYS A 77 12.91 6.63 -7.96
C LYS A 77 13.71 5.33 -8.05
N GLU A 78 13.80 4.56 -6.96
CA GLU A 78 14.36 3.19 -6.96
C GLU A 78 13.43 2.17 -7.65
N LEU A 79 12.18 2.57 -7.92
CA LEU A 79 11.20 1.78 -8.65
C LEU A 79 11.21 2.15 -10.13
N ARG A 80 11.13 1.12 -10.95
CA ARG A 80 10.93 1.19 -12.40
C ARG A 80 9.48 1.51 -12.74
N LYS A 81 9.25 2.43 -13.68
CA LYS A 81 7.88 2.83 -14.09
C LYS A 81 7.25 1.88 -15.12
N ASP A 82 8.08 1.06 -15.78
CA ASP A 82 7.70 0.10 -16.82
C ASP A 82 7.38 -1.30 -16.25
N GLN A 83 7.43 -1.47 -14.93
CA GLN A 83 7.17 -2.75 -14.27
C GLN A 83 6.08 -2.62 -13.20
N PRO A 84 5.23 -3.65 -13.03
CA PRO A 84 4.23 -3.66 -11.98
C PRO A 84 4.86 -3.66 -10.59
N VAL A 85 4.19 -3.02 -9.64
CA VAL A 85 4.65 -2.86 -8.26
C VAL A 85 3.77 -3.71 -7.34
N TYR A 86 4.40 -4.74 -6.76
CA TYR A 86 3.77 -5.63 -5.79
C TYR A 86 4.11 -5.14 -4.40
N LEU A 87 3.13 -4.54 -3.74
CA LEU A 87 3.26 -3.92 -2.43
C LEU A 87 2.77 -4.87 -1.35
N TYR A 88 3.43 -4.89 -0.21
CA TYR A 88 2.83 -5.41 1.01
C TYR A 88 3.29 -4.60 2.22
N CYS A 89 2.45 -4.59 3.24
CA CYS A 89 2.79 -4.10 4.57
C CYS A 89 2.40 -5.15 5.60
N GLN A 90 2.34 -4.80 6.89
CA GLN A 90 1.95 -5.77 7.92
C GLN A 90 0.56 -6.39 7.71
N SER A 91 -0.44 -5.57 7.35
CA SER A 91 -1.86 -6.00 7.27
C SER A 91 -2.64 -5.55 6.03
N GLY A 92 -1.99 -4.86 5.07
CA GLY A 92 -2.63 -4.29 3.87
C GLY A 92 -3.19 -2.86 4.00
N PHE A 93 -3.15 -2.22 5.17
CA PHE A 93 -3.69 -0.85 5.33
C PHE A 93 -2.79 0.28 4.83
N ARG A 94 -1.47 0.06 4.77
CA ARG A 94 -0.50 1.10 4.37
C ARG A 94 -0.32 1.22 2.85
N THR A 95 -0.61 0.14 2.12
CA THR A 95 -0.32 -0.02 0.69
C THR A 95 -1.14 0.91 -0.18
N GLY A 96 -2.40 1.20 0.18
CA GLY A 96 -3.24 2.17 -0.54
C GLY A 96 -2.64 3.58 -0.59
N ARG A 97 -2.03 4.03 0.51
CA ARG A 97 -1.33 5.34 0.57
C ARG A 97 -0.07 5.37 -0.30
N ALA A 98 0.71 4.29 -0.27
CA ALA A 98 1.88 4.15 -1.13
C ALA A 98 1.48 4.17 -2.62
N ALA A 99 0.50 3.37 -3.01
CA ALA A 99 -0.01 3.33 -4.38
C ALA A 99 -0.57 4.68 -4.83
N GLN A 100 -1.31 5.39 -3.98
CA GLN A 100 -1.80 6.74 -4.29
C GLN A 100 -0.65 7.70 -4.60
N TYR A 101 0.39 7.70 -3.77
CA TYR A 101 1.55 8.55 -4.02
C TYR A 101 2.27 8.16 -5.32
N LEU A 102 2.54 6.86 -5.51
CA LEU A 102 3.23 6.35 -6.70
C LEU A 102 2.42 6.63 -7.97
N LYS A 103 1.08 6.53 -7.94
CA LYS A 103 0.23 6.87 -9.08
C LYS A 103 0.45 8.31 -9.54
N LYS A 104 0.55 9.25 -8.59
CA LYS A 104 0.86 10.67 -8.88
C LYS A 104 2.25 10.86 -9.48
N GLN A 105 3.20 9.96 -9.21
CA GLN A 105 4.54 9.97 -9.81
C GLN A 105 4.62 9.25 -11.17
N GLY A 106 3.49 8.71 -11.67
CA GLY A 106 3.38 8.09 -13.00
C GLY A 106 3.54 6.56 -13.03
N TYR A 107 3.54 5.89 -11.89
CA TYR A 107 3.47 4.42 -11.82
C TYR A 107 2.03 3.96 -12.09
N LYS A 108 1.85 2.80 -12.74
CA LYS A 108 0.55 2.41 -13.31
C LYS A 108 -0.10 1.23 -12.61
N ASP A 109 0.65 0.15 -12.42
CA ASP A 109 0.11 -1.15 -12.01
C ASP A 109 0.53 -1.48 -10.59
N PHE A 110 -0.46 -1.60 -9.71
CA PHE A 110 -0.25 -1.86 -8.29
C PHE A 110 -1.03 -3.09 -7.86
N TYR A 111 -0.34 -3.99 -7.17
CA TYR A 111 -0.91 -5.18 -6.57
C TYR A 111 -0.56 -5.20 -5.09
N GLN A 112 -1.50 -5.61 -4.24
CA GLN A 112 -1.24 -5.81 -2.82
C GLN A 112 -1.54 -7.22 -2.36
N LEU A 113 -0.73 -7.70 -1.41
CA LEU A 113 -0.98 -8.95 -0.71
C LEU A 113 -2.18 -8.81 0.23
N GLN A 114 -3.22 -9.62 0.02
CA GLN A 114 -4.36 -9.72 0.93
C GLN A 114 -3.90 -10.16 2.32
N GLY A 115 -4.38 -9.48 3.37
CA GLY A 115 -3.98 -9.75 4.76
C GLY A 115 -2.57 -9.30 5.14
N GLY A 116 -1.75 -8.87 4.15
CA GLY A 116 -0.38 -8.40 4.35
C GLY A 116 0.58 -9.49 4.82
N PHE A 117 1.73 -9.06 5.35
CA PHE A 117 2.77 -9.97 5.83
C PHE A 117 2.29 -10.86 6.99
N LYS A 118 1.32 -10.40 7.80
CA LYS A 118 0.77 -11.18 8.92
C LYS A 118 0.21 -12.53 8.49
N THR A 119 -0.33 -12.63 7.28
CA THR A 119 -0.94 -13.85 6.75
C THR A 119 -0.04 -14.60 5.78
N TRP A 120 1.20 -14.15 5.59
CA TRP A 120 2.13 -14.74 4.64
C TRP A 120 2.65 -16.09 5.13
N THR A 121 2.43 -17.14 4.35
CA THR A 121 2.88 -18.51 4.65
C THR A 121 4.09 -18.95 3.82
N GLY A 122 4.48 -18.15 2.82
CA GLY A 122 5.59 -18.45 1.92
C GLY A 122 6.99 -18.26 2.54
N LYS A 123 8.02 -18.41 1.69
CA LYS A 123 9.42 -18.25 2.12
C LYS A 123 9.69 -16.84 2.63
N ILE A 124 10.33 -16.76 3.80
CA ILE A 124 10.79 -15.53 4.42
C ILE A 124 12.31 -15.53 4.53
N LYS A 125 12.91 -14.34 4.44
CA LYS A 125 14.30 -14.12 4.82
C LYS A 125 14.29 -13.46 6.19
N LYS A 126 15.04 -14.06 7.12
CA LYS A 126 15.38 -13.48 8.42
C LYS A 126 16.90 -13.27 8.45
N LYS A 127 17.34 -12.25 9.16
CA LYS A 127 18.75 -12.11 9.51
C LYS A 127 19.14 -13.16 10.54
#